data_AF-A0A099Z4T4-F1
#
_entry.id   AF-A0A099Z4T4-F1
#
_cell.length_a   1.000
_cell.length_b   1.000
_cell.length_c   1.000
_cell.angle_alpha   90.00
_cell.angle_beta   90.00
_cell.angle_gamma   90.00
#
_symmetry.space_group_name_H-M   'P 1'
#
loop_
_entity.id
_entity.type
_entity.pdbx_description
1 polymer ?
#
loop_
_entity_poly.entity_id
_entity_poly.type
_entity_poly.pdbx_seq_one_letter_code
_entity_poly.pdbx_strand_id
1 'polypeptide(L)'
;MWSAVEKAFSSCDRMCLEPLQSVGESLKWEKEKKKESLGSGQGMQSVSTWSPRFWKKDLEEKLIRYMTAQIPPFSSTSNTDDTALKQHLGQLEMTFLPSLERKSGFFKEAGLLAMYTHCSRACLSSHLSTLTDMNHASLLVYEWCLKMYRSGNWTSLGPSQTPDAQGLVWIALKTEEKLLAVTQKEIGVALKEAFDLGRAPGASTAVIQALAEKAEAARRVSESLQERVGAVCLEESLSFLE
;
A
#
# COMPACT_ATOMS: atom_id res chain seq x y z
N MET A 1 -4.52 -19.76 24.05
CA MET A 1 -4.95 -19.62 22.64
C MET A 1 -3.98 -18.77 21.81
N TRP A 2 -3.85 -17.45 22.05
CA TRP A 2 -3.02 -16.57 21.20
C TRP A 2 -1.55 -16.98 21.06
N SER A 3 -0.92 -17.51 22.11
CA SER A 3 0.45 -18.06 21.99
C SER A 3 0.56 -19.22 20.99
N ALA A 4 -0.49 -20.05 20.86
CA ALA A 4 -0.53 -21.12 19.86
C ALA A 4 -0.71 -20.57 18.44
N VAL A 5 -1.47 -19.49 18.28
CA VAL A 5 -1.65 -18.77 17.01
C VAL A 5 -0.34 -18.09 16.57
N GLU A 6 0.36 -17.43 17.50
CA GLU A 6 1.69 -16.85 17.24
C GLU A 6 2.71 -17.93 16.85
N LYS A 7 2.70 -19.07 17.53
CA LYS A 7 3.54 -20.22 17.15
C LYS A 7 3.20 -20.73 15.75
N ALA A 8 1.91 -20.81 15.41
CA ALA A 8 1.46 -21.19 14.07
C ALA A 8 1.93 -20.21 12.99
N PHE A 9 2.07 -18.92 13.31
CA PHE A 9 2.63 -17.92 12.41
C PHE A 9 4.15 -18.06 12.24
N SER A 10 4.87 -18.40 13.31
CA SER A 10 6.33 -18.47 13.34
C SER A 10 6.95 -19.70 12.68
N SER A 11 6.19 -20.77 12.40
CA SER A 11 6.73 -21.98 11.79
C SER A 11 7.00 -21.76 10.29
N CYS A 12 8.29 -21.73 9.93
CA CYS A 12 8.75 -21.31 8.61
C CYS A 12 8.36 -22.27 7.47
N ASP A 13 8.14 -23.55 7.76
CA ASP A 13 7.89 -24.58 6.73
C ASP A 13 6.48 -25.18 6.73
N ARG A 14 5.76 -25.15 7.85
CA ARG A 14 4.38 -25.67 7.96
C ARG A 14 3.60 -24.87 8.99
N MET A 15 2.71 -24.00 8.51
CA MET A 15 1.75 -23.31 9.36
C MET A 15 0.92 -24.36 10.10
N CYS A 16 0.85 -24.29 11.43
CA CYS A 16 -0.03 -25.18 12.18
C CYS A 16 -1.48 -24.76 11.91
N LEU A 17 -2.21 -25.61 11.19
CA LEU A 17 -3.58 -25.34 10.77
C LEU A 17 -4.57 -25.40 11.95
N GLU A 18 -4.38 -26.34 12.88
CA GLU A 18 -5.30 -26.58 14.01
C GLU A 18 -5.55 -25.32 14.87
N PRO A 19 -4.52 -24.54 15.31
CA PRO A 19 -4.76 -23.28 16.01
C PRO A 19 -5.56 -22.26 15.20
N LEU A 20 -5.35 -22.20 13.88
CA LEU A 20 -6.05 -21.26 13.00
C LEU A 20 -7.51 -21.66 12.78
N GLN A 21 -7.79 -22.95 12.62
CA GLN A 21 -9.14 -23.48 12.50
C GLN A 21 -9.97 -23.21 13.76
N SER A 22 -9.40 -23.45 14.95
CA SER A 22 -10.08 -23.16 16.22
C SER A 22 -10.46 -21.67 16.36
N VAL A 23 -9.58 -20.77 15.92
CA VAL A 23 -9.88 -19.32 15.88
C VAL A 23 -10.95 -19.00 14.85
N GLY A 24 -10.87 -19.60 13.65
CA GLY A 24 -11.86 -19.42 12.59
C GLY A 24 -13.28 -19.86 13.01
N GLU A 25 -13.38 -21.03 13.66
CA GLU A 25 -14.62 -21.54 14.23
C GLU A 25 -15.17 -20.62 15.32
N SER A 26 -14.31 -20.11 16.20
CA SER A 26 -14.70 -19.17 17.26
C SER A 26 -15.25 -17.86 16.70
N LEU A 27 -14.63 -17.31 15.65
CA LEU A 27 -15.12 -16.11 14.95
C LEU A 27 -16.42 -16.37 14.19
N LYS A 28 -16.59 -17.56 13.62
CA LYS A 28 -17.83 -17.97 12.98
C LYS A 28 -18.97 -18.05 13.99
N TRP A 29 -18.74 -18.71 15.12
CA TRP A 29 -19.69 -18.80 16.23
C TRP A 29 -20.08 -17.41 16.75
N GLU A 30 -19.11 -16.49 16.90
CA GLU A 30 -19.39 -15.10 17.29
C GLU A 30 -20.32 -14.40 16.28
N LYS A 31 -20.06 -14.57 14.98
CA LYS A 31 -20.87 -13.97 13.92
C LYS A 31 -22.30 -14.51 13.93
N GLU A 32 -22.47 -15.80 14.20
CA GLU A 32 -23.78 -16.45 14.34
C GLU A 32 -24.52 -15.93 15.57
N LYS A 33 -23.85 -15.85 16.73
CA LYS A 33 -24.44 -15.30 17.97
C LYS A 33 -24.88 -13.84 17.85
N LYS A 34 -24.11 -13.01 17.14
CA LYS A 34 -24.50 -11.62 16.84
C LYS A 34 -25.77 -11.55 15.96
N LYS A 35 -25.92 -12.48 15.01
CA LYS A 35 -27.12 -12.54 14.17
C LYS A 35 -28.35 -12.98 14.98
N GLU A 36 -28.20 -13.97 15.86
CA GLU A 36 -29.25 -14.41 16.78
C GLU A 36 -29.70 -13.28 17.71
N SER A 37 -28.76 -12.52 18.31
CA SER A 37 -29.09 -11.42 19.23
C SER A 37 -29.73 -10.21 18.53
N LEU A 38 -29.45 -10.00 17.24
CA LEU A 38 -30.07 -8.93 16.45
C LEU A 38 -31.46 -9.32 15.93
N GLY A 39 -31.77 -10.63 15.87
CA GLY A 39 -33.07 -11.15 15.49
C GLY A 39 -34.07 -11.25 16.64
N SER A 40 -33.62 -11.31 17.90
CA SER A 40 -34.50 -11.23 19.06
C SER A 40 -34.61 -9.77 19.54
N GLY A 41 -35.80 -9.17 19.40
CA GLY A 41 -36.08 -7.79 19.82
C GLY A 41 -36.01 -7.52 21.33
N GLN A 42 -35.33 -8.36 22.10
CA GLN A 42 -35.21 -8.27 23.55
C GLN A 42 -33.73 -8.18 23.92
N GLY A 43 -33.21 -6.96 23.85
CA GLY A 43 -31.85 -6.61 24.22
C GLY A 43 -31.62 -6.81 25.72
N MET A 44 -31.15 -7.99 26.10
CA MET A 44 -30.45 -8.17 27.36
C MET A 44 -28.95 -8.01 27.06
N GLN A 45 -28.38 -6.85 27.40
CA GLN A 45 -26.93 -6.65 27.35
C GLN A 45 -26.27 -7.67 28.27
N SER A 46 -25.60 -8.67 27.71
CA SER A 46 -24.72 -9.54 28.50
C SER A 46 -23.50 -8.73 28.92
N VAL A 47 -23.46 -8.38 30.20
CA VAL A 47 -22.31 -7.78 30.88
C VAL A 47 -21.26 -8.89 31.12
N SER A 48 -20.79 -9.50 30.05
CA SER A 48 -19.58 -10.31 30.08
C SER A 48 -18.43 -9.37 29.69
N THR A 49 -17.56 -9.07 30.65
CA THR A 49 -16.24 -8.44 30.43
C THR A 49 -15.42 -9.21 29.38
N TRP A 50 -15.76 -10.47 29.15
CA TRP A 50 -15.35 -11.29 28.02
C TRP A 50 -16.16 -10.94 26.77
N SER A 51 -15.94 -9.76 26.19
CA SER A 51 -16.59 -9.39 24.92
C SER A 51 -15.89 -10.06 23.73
N PRO A 52 -16.58 -10.85 22.91
CA PRO A 52 -16.01 -11.47 21.71
C PRO A 52 -15.48 -10.46 20.66
N ARG A 53 -15.90 -9.19 20.73
CA ARG A 53 -15.42 -8.11 19.85
C ARG A 53 -13.89 -7.95 19.91
N PHE A 54 -13.25 -8.36 21.00
CA PHE A 54 -11.79 -8.31 21.15
C PHE A 54 -11.08 -9.35 20.27
N TRP A 55 -11.69 -10.50 19.97
CA TRP A 55 -10.98 -11.59 19.28
C TRP A 55 -10.67 -11.27 17.83
N LYS A 56 -11.60 -10.61 17.14
CA LYS A 56 -11.38 -10.14 15.77
C LYS A 56 -10.22 -9.14 15.72
N LYS A 57 -10.25 -8.13 16.58
CA LYS A 57 -9.25 -7.06 16.62
C LYS A 57 -7.87 -7.59 17.06
N ASP A 58 -7.84 -8.46 18.06
CA ASP A 58 -6.61 -9.09 18.53
C ASP A 58 -5.98 -9.95 17.43
N LEU A 59 -6.79 -10.72 16.68
CA LEU A 59 -6.29 -11.49 15.55
C LEU A 59 -5.75 -10.59 14.43
N GLU A 60 -6.46 -9.51 14.08
CA GLU A 60 -6.00 -8.52 13.10
C GLU A 60 -4.65 -7.93 13.53
N GLU A 61 -4.50 -7.54 14.80
CA GLU A 61 -3.24 -7.00 15.33
C GLU A 61 -2.09 -8.02 15.26
N LYS A 62 -2.34 -9.28 15.61
CA LYS A 62 -1.33 -10.34 15.52
C LYS A 62 -0.94 -10.63 14.08
N LEU A 63 -1.90 -10.66 13.15
CA LEU A 63 -1.64 -10.83 11.72
C LEU A 63 -0.84 -9.66 11.15
N ILE A 64 -1.18 -8.42 11.52
CA ILE A 64 -0.44 -7.23 11.11
C ILE A 64 1.01 -7.35 11.59
N ARG A 65 1.24 -7.58 12.89
CA ARG A 65 2.61 -7.73 13.42
C ARG A 65 3.39 -8.83 12.73
N TYR A 66 2.74 -9.98 12.50
CA TYR A 66 3.35 -11.09 11.77
C TYR A 66 3.76 -10.68 10.35
N MET A 67 2.86 -10.07 9.59
CA MET A 67 3.12 -9.68 8.20
C MET A 67 4.16 -8.57 8.10
N THR A 68 4.09 -7.56 8.97
CA THR A 68 5.10 -6.49 9.03
C THR A 68 6.50 -7.07 9.28
N ALA A 69 6.63 -8.07 10.14
CA ALA A 69 7.91 -8.74 10.39
C ALA A 69 8.43 -9.55 9.18
N GLN A 70 7.56 -9.90 8.24
CA GLN A 70 7.92 -10.63 7.01
C GLN A 70 8.26 -9.69 5.84
N ILE A 71 7.88 -8.41 5.93
CA ILE A 71 8.26 -7.41 4.93
C ILE A 71 9.75 -7.12 5.12
N PRO A 72 10.60 -7.29 4.09
CA PRO A 72 12.00 -6.91 4.17
C PRO A 72 12.14 -5.45 4.61
N PRO A 73 13.02 -5.12 5.55
CA PRO A 73 13.28 -3.72 5.89
C PRO A 73 13.95 -3.03 4.71
N PHE A 74 13.51 -1.81 4.39
CA PHE A 74 14.23 -0.97 3.43
C PHE A 74 15.47 -0.39 4.11
N SER A 75 16.66 -0.86 3.73
CA SER A 75 17.93 -0.57 4.42
C SER A 75 18.74 0.58 3.80
N SER A 76 18.11 1.48 3.03
CA SER A 76 18.84 2.63 2.47
C SER A 76 19.00 3.75 3.50
N THR A 77 20.24 4.19 3.70
CA THR A 77 20.59 5.40 4.46
C THR A 77 20.59 6.66 3.60
N SER A 78 20.50 6.51 2.27
CA SER A 78 20.45 7.60 1.30
C SER A 78 19.04 7.73 0.70
N ASN A 79 18.50 8.94 0.69
CA ASN A 79 17.19 9.26 0.14
C ASN A 79 17.16 9.36 -1.40
N THR A 80 18.27 9.10 -2.07
CA THR A 80 18.46 9.21 -3.53
C THR A 80 18.81 7.89 -4.23
N ASP A 81 18.80 6.76 -3.52
CA ASP A 81 19.19 5.47 -4.11
C ASP A 81 18.00 4.77 -4.81
N ASP A 82 17.73 5.20 -6.04
CA ASP A 82 16.76 4.56 -6.94
C ASP A 82 17.06 3.07 -7.17
N THR A 83 18.33 2.66 -7.11
CA THR A 83 18.74 1.27 -7.32
C THR A 83 18.35 0.42 -6.13
N ALA A 84 18.62 0.89 -4.91
CA ALA A 84 18.18 0.23 -3.69
C ALA A 84 16.64 0.14 -3.63
N LEU A 85 15.92 1.20 -4.03
CA LEU A 85 14.46 1.17 -4.06
C LEU A 85 13.93 0.17 -5.10
N LYS A 86 14.48 0.13 -6.30
CA LYS A 86 14.12 -0.88 -7.32
C LYS A 86 14.40 -2.30 -6.85
N GLN A 87 15.55 -2.52 -6.21
CA GLN A 87 15.89 -3.83 -5.62
C GLN A 87 14.90 -4.21 -4.53
N HIS A 88 14.55 -3.26 -3.65
CA HIS A 88 13.59 -3.47 -2.59
C HIS A 88 12.19 -3.83 -3.13
N LEU A 89 11.68 -3.07 -4.10
CA LEU A 89 10.42 -3.36 -4.77
C LEU A 89 10.46 -4.71 -5.50
N GLY A 90 11.60 -5.07 -6.09
CA GLY A 90 11.84 -6.39 -6.67
C GLY A 90 11.83 -7.52 -5.63
N GLN A 91 12.37 -7.30 -4.43
CA GLN A 91 12.27 -8.26 -3.33
C GLN A 91 10.82 -8.44 -2.89
N LEU A 92 10.05 -7.35 -2.76
CA LEU A 92 8.62 -7.46 -2.46
C LEU A 92 7.90 -8.32 -3.51
N GLU A 93 8.16 -8.08 -4.78
CA GLU A 93 7.58 -8.82 -5.90
C GLU A 93 7.96 -10.31 -5.90
N MET A 94 9.24 -10.63 -5.67
CA MET A 94 9.77 -11.98 -5.86
C MET A 94 9.76 -12.85 -4.60
N THR A 95 9.75 -12.27 -3.38
CA THR A 95 9.82 -13.05 -2.14
C THR A 95 8.58 -12.86 -1.27
N PHE A 96 8.22 -11.60 -0.97
CA PHE A 96 7.13 -11.31 -0.05
C PHE A 96 5.77 -11.73 -0.62
N LEU A 97 5.44 -11.28 -1.85
CA LEU A 97 4.14 -11.60 -2.47
C LEU A 97 3.91 -13.10 -2.67
N PRO A 98 4.87 -13.89 -3.24
CA PRO A 98 4.69 -15.33 -3.36
C PRO A 98 4.57 -16.04 -2.01
N SER A 99 5.23 -15.51 -0.97
CA SER A 99 5.08 -16.07 0.38
C SER A 99 3.67 -15.87 0.94
N LEU A 100 3.03 -14.73 0.63
CA LEU A 100 1.67 -14.44 1.06
C LEU A 100 0.67 -15.35 0.36
N GLU A 101 0.84 -15.55 -0.94
CA GLU A 101 -0.01 -16.42 -1.75
C GLU A 101 0.10 -17.88 -1.29
N ARG A 102 1.32 -18.38 -1.07
CA ARG A 102 1.54 -19.74 -0.55
C ARG A 102 0.83 -19.98 0.79
N LYS A 103 0.84 -18.99 1.68
CA LYS A 103 0.21 -19.09 3.00
C LYS A 103 -1.32 -18.93 2.96
N SER A 104 -1.86 -18.35 1.87
CA SER A 104 -3.31 -18.10 1.74
C SER A 104 -4.16 -19.37 1.84
N GLY A 105 -3.62 -20.52 1.40
CA GLY A 105 -4.29 -21.83 1.50
C GLY A 105 -4.65 -22.21 2.94
N PHE A 106 -3.72 -22.02 3.88
CA PHE A 106 -3.96 -22.32 5.30
C PHE A 106 -5.05 -21.42 5.89
N PHE A 107 -5.06 -20.14 5.54
CA PHE A 107 -6.08 -19.20 6.00
C PHE A 107 -7.44 -19.45 5.33
N LYS A 108 -7.46 -19.91 4.08
CA LYS A 108 -8.68 -20.35 3.41
C LYS A 108 -9.29 -21.55 4.13
N GLU A 109 -8.48 -22.55 4.44
CA GLU A 109 -8.91 -23.75 5.15
C GLU A 109 -9.36 -23.45 6.58
N ALA A 110 -8.75 -22.47 7.25
CA ALA A 110 -9.18 -21.98 8.55
C ALA A 110 -10.39 -21.04 8.52
N GLY A 111 -10.96 -20.70 7.35
CA GLY A 111 -12.05 -19.73 7.25
C GLY A 111 -11.65 -18.28 7.57
N LEU A 112 -10.36 -17.97 7.53
CA LEU A 112 -9.75 -16.69 7.88
C LEU A 112 -9.21 -15.91 6.66
N LEU A 113 -9.41 -16.41 5.43
CA LEU A 113 -8.85 -15.82 4.21
C LEU A 113 -9.17 -14.33 4.07
N ALA A 114 -10.41 -13.90 4.34
CA ALA A 114 -10.77 -12.49 4.26
C ALA A 114 -9.95 -11.60 5.21
N MET A 115 -9.73 -12.07 6.45
CA MET A 115 -8.92 -11.37 7.45
C MET A 115 -7.45 -11.31 7.02
N TYR A 116 -6.92 -12.46 6.61
CA TYR A 116 -5.54 -12.61 6.17
C TYR A 116 -5.23 -11.70 4.99
N THR A 117 -6.09 -11.73 3.97
CA THR A 117 -5.98 -10.88 2.80
C THR A 117 -6.03 -9.41 3.23
N HIS A 118 -7.01 -9.00 4.05
CA HIS A 118 -7.13 -7.63 4.55
C HIS A 118 -5.85 -7.15 5.25
N CYS A 119 -5.34 -7.90 6.23
CA CYS A 119 -4.12 -7.55 6.95
C CYS A 119 -2.90 -7.49 6.03
N SER A 120 -2.80 -8.40 5.05
CA SER A 120 -1.69 -8.42 4.08
C SER A 120 -1.68 -7.15 3.25
N ARG A 121 -2.85 -6.72 2.78
CA ARG A 121 -3.01 -5.48 2.03
C ARG A 121 -2.65 -4.27 2.89
N ALA A 122 -3.13 -4.22 4.13
CA ALA A 122 -2.87 -3.11 5.04
C ALA A 122 -1.38 -2.95 5.35
N CYS A 123 -0.66 -4.06 5.58
CA CYS A 123 0.78 -4.02 5.85
C CYS A 123 1.58 -3.55 4.63
N LEU A 124 1.29 -4.09 3.45
CA LEU A 124 1.95 -3.66 2.22
C LEU A 124 1.64 -2.19 1.92
N SER A 125 0.38 -1.78 2.08
CA SER A 125 -0.05 -0.38 1.90
C SER A 125 0.70 0.58 2.82
N SER A 126 0.79 0.23 4.11
CA SER A 126 1.55 1.00 5.09
C SER A 126 3.03 1.08 4.70
N HIS A 127 3.63 -0.01 4.24
CA HIS A 127 5.03 -0.05 3.83
C HIS A 127 5.30 0.78 2.57
N LEU A 128 4.45 0.69 1.56
CA LEU A 128 4.58 1.53 0.36
C LEU A 128 4.38 3.01 0.70
N SER A 129 3.46 3.31 1.62
CA SER A 129 3.24 4.67 2.09
C SER A 129 4.51 5.24 2.74
N THR A 130 5.19 4.48 3.62
CA THR A 130 6.46 4.93 4.24
C THR A 130 7.58 5.11 3.22
N LEU A 131 7.62 4.31 2.15
CA LEU A 131 8.57 4.53 1.05
C LEU A 131 8.28 5.84 0.30
N THR A 132 7.00 6.15 0.03
CA THR A 132 6.60 7.39 -0.68
C THR A 132 6.73 8.66 0.15
N ASP A 133 6.90 8.57 1.47
CA ASP A 133 7.26 9.71 2.31
C ASP A 133 8.72 10.14 2.08
N MET A 134 9.52 9.33 1.37
CA MET A 134 10.84 9.71 0.89
C MET A 134 10.73 10.40 -0.48
N ASN A 135 11.03 11.70 -0.55
CA ASN A 135 10.74 12.62 -1.68
C ASN A 135 10.97 12.10 -3.12
N HIS A 136 12.00 11.28 -3.37
CA HIS A 136 12.32 10.79 -4.72
C HIS A 136 11.70 9.43 -5.08
N ALA A 137 11.19 8.70 -4.08
CA ALA A 137 10.71 7.32 -4.24
C ALA A 137 9.35 7.21 -4.95
N SER A 138 8.59 8.31 -5.02
CA SER A 138 7.18 8.28 -5.42
C SER A 138 6.95 7.79 -6.86
N LEU A 139 7.84 8.07 -7.81
CA LEU A 139 7.64 7.67 -9.21
C LEU A 139 7.84 6.16 -9.39
N LEU A 140 8.87 5.60 -8.74
CA LEU A 140 9.16 4.17 -8.78
C LEU A 140 8.10 3.35 -8.03
N VAL A 141 7.62 3.85 -6.90
CA VAL A 141 6.50 3.21 -6.18
C VAL A 141 5.23 3.27 -7.01
N TYR A 142 4.94 4.40 -7.65
CA TYR A 142 3.78 4.53 -8.54
C TYR A 142 3.86 3.56 -9.72
N GLU A 143 5.00 3.51 -10.41
CA GLU A 143 5.26 2.57 -11.52
C GLU A 143 5.04 1.12 -11.07
N TRP A 144 5.60 0.75 -9.93
CA TRP A 144 5.44 -0.59 -9.36
C TRP A 144 3.98 -0.91 -9.03
N CYS A 145 3.26 0.00 -8.37
CA CYS A 145 1.83 -0.18 -8.08
C CYS A 145 1.01 -0.35 -9.36
N LEU A 146 1.30 0.43 -10.40
CA LEU A 146 0.61 0.36 -11.69
C LEU A 146 0.90 -0.97 -12.40
N LYS A 147 2.16 -1.42 -12.40
CA LYS A 147 2.57 -2.73 -12.94
C LYS A 147 1.83 -3.87 -12.20
N MET A 148 1.77 -3.82 -10.88
CA MET A 148 1.09 -4.82 -10.06
C MET A 148 -0.43 -4.83 -10.29
N TYR A 149 -1.03 -3.65 -10.49
CA TYR A 149 -2.44 -3.53 -10.84
C TYR A 149 -2.75 -4.13 -12.22
N ARG A 150 -1.97 -3.79 -13.24
CA ARG A 150 -2.17 -4.25 -14.63
C ARG A 150 -1.92 -5.75 -14.81
N SER A 151 -0.93 -6.30 -14.12
CA SER A 151 -0.56 -7.71 -14.24
C SER A 151 -1.58 -8.67 -13.65
N GLY A 152 -2.57 -8.20 -12.88
CA GLY A 152 -3.48 -9.08 -12.16
C GLY A 152 -2.78 -9.94 -11.10
N ASN A 153 -1.48 -9.73 -10.84
CA ASN A 153 -0.72 -10.44 -9.80
C ASN A 153 -1.30 -10.24 -8.40
N TRP A 154 -2.19 -9.27 -8.21
CA TRP A 154 -2.94 -9.07 -6.97
C TRP A 154 -4.32 -9.74 -6.95
N THR A 155 -4.87 -10.07 -8.13
CA THR A 155 -6.16 -10.77 -8.26
C THR A 155 -6.07 -12.28 -8.06
N SER A 156 -4.86 -12.86 -7.97
CA SER A 156 -4.67 -14.30 -7.73
C SER A 156 -5.12 -14.76 -6.33
N LEU A 157 -5.34 -13.83 -5.39
CA LEU A 157 -5.91 -14.10 -4.06
C LEU A 157 -7.44 -14.33 -4.06
N GLY A 158 -8.09 -14.39 -5.22
CA GLY A 158 -9.42 -14.97 -5.41
C GLY A 158 -10.47 -14.02 -6.03
N PRO A 159 -11.44 -14.53 -6.81
CA PRO A 159 -12.50 -13.72 -7.41
C PRO A 159 -13.68 -13.61 -6.44
N SER A 160 -13.89 -12.44 -5.84
CA SER A 160 -15.22 -12.07 -5.35
C SER A 160 -15.40 -10.56 -5.44
N GLN A 161 -16.63 -10.17 -5.78
CA GLN A 161 -17.01 -8.85 -6.26
C GLN A 161 -16.78 -7.75 -5.20
N THR A 162 -15.99 -6.71 -5.53
CA THR A 162 -15.71 -5.45 -4.76
C THR A 162 -15.03 -5.65 -3.38
N PRO A 163 -14.26 -4.72 -2.75
CA PRO A 163 -13.54 -3.48 -3.08
C PRO A 163 -12.00 -3.72 -3.06
N ASP A 164 -11.55 -4.79 -3.70
CA ASP A 164 -10.21 -5.37 -3.48
C ASP A 164 -9.09 -4.81 -4.37
N ALA A 165 -9.46 -4.21 -5.50
CA ALA A 165 -8.58 -3.37 -6.33
C ALA A 165 -8.33 -1.98 -5.71
N GLN A 166 -9.19 -1.53 -4.78
CA GLN A 166 -9.12 -0.17 -4.25
C GLN A 166 -7.86 0.10 -3.43
N GLY A 167 -7.21 -0.89 -2.79
CA GLY A 167 -6.04 -0.63 -1.95
C GLY A 167 -4.81 -0.17 -2.75
N LEU A 168 -4.40 -0.93 -3.78
CA LEU A 168 -3.29 -0.54 -4.65
C LEU A 168 -3.66 0.64 -5.54
N VAL A 169 -4.92 0.71 -6.01
CA VAL A 169 -5.41 1.90 -6.72
C VAL A 169 -5.36 3.12 -5.81
N TRP A 170 -5.73 3.01 -4.54
CA TRP A 170 -5.64 4.09 -3.56
C TRP A 170 -4.21 4.52 -3.30
N ILE A 171 -3.28 3.57 -3.12
CA ILE A 171 -1.86 3.88 -2.96
C ILE A 171 -1.32 4.54 -4.23
N ALA A 172 -1.66 4.03 -5.42
CA ALA A 172 -1.26 4.62 -6.68
C ALA A 172 -1.79 6.06 -6.80
N LEU A 173 -3.08 6.28 -6.53
CA LEU A 173 -3.70 7.61 -6.54
C LEU A 173 -3.06 8.56 -5.52
N LYS A 174 -2.80 8.09 -4.28
CA LYS A 174 -2.15 8.90 -3.25
C LYS A 174 -0.69 9.22 -3.58
N THR A 175 0.02 8.26 -4.18
CA THR A 175 1.38 8.45 -4.66
C THR A 175 1.41 9.43 -5.84
N GLU A 176 0.42 9.36 -6.71
CA GLU A 176 0.23 10.29 -7.83
C GLU A 176 -0.07 11.70 -7.35
N GLU A 177 -1.00 11.88 -6.40
CA GLU A 177 -1.24 13.18 -5.77
C GLU A 177 0.05 13.78 -5.18
N LYS A 178 0.85 12.98 -4.47
CA LYS A 178 2.16 13.41 -3.95
C LYS A 178 3.13 13.78 -5.07
N LEU A 179 3.21 12.98 -6.14
CA LEU A 179 4.06 13.25 -7.31
C LEU A 179 3.71 14.58 -7.95
N LEU A 180 2.42 14.85 -8.14
CA LEU A 180 1.93 16.09 -8.70
C LEU A 180 2.27 17.28 -7.80
N ALA A 181 2.08 17.16 -6.49
CA ALA A 181 2.44 18.21 -5.53
C ALA A 181 3.95 18.50 -5.48
N VAL A 182 4.80 17.46 -5.52
CA VAL A 182 6.26 17.63 -5.60
C VAL A 182 6.65 18.31 -6.91
N THR A 183 6.06 17.88 -8.03
CA THR A 183 6.32 18.47 -9.35
C THR A 183 5.94 19.94 -9.39
N GLN A 184 4.76 20.29 -8.87
CA GLN A 184 4.31 21.67 -8.75
C GLN A 184 5.33 22.52 -7.97
N LYS A 185 5.75 22.04 -6.80
CA LYS A 185 6.72 22.74 -5.95
C LYS A 185 8.07 22.93 -6.63
N GLU A 186 8.60 21.90 -7.28
CA GLU A 186 9.88 21.96 -7.98
C GLU A 186 9.85 22.97 -9.14
N ILE A 187 8.73 23.04 -9.86
CA ILE A 187 8.54 23.99 -10.96
C ILE A 187 8.45 25.41 -10.45
N GLY A 188 7.68 25.66 -9.38
CA GLY A 188 7.61 26.97 -8.75
C GLY A 188 8.98 27.46 -8.28
N VAL A 189 9.81 26.58 -7.71
CA VAL A 189 11.20 26.89 -7.35
C VAL A 189 12.04 27.22 -8.59
N ALA A 190 11.99 26.39 -9.64
CA ALA A 190 12.75 26.61 -10.87
C ALA A 190 12.37 27.92 -11.58
N LEU A 191 11.08 28.25 -11.63
CA LEU A 191 10.56 29.51 -12.18
C LEU A 191 11.07 30.71 -11.39
N LYS A 192 10.97 30.64 -10.05
CA LYS A 192 11.46 31.68 -9.16
C LYS A 192 12.96 31.89 -9.31
N GLU A 193 13.74 30.83 -9.31
CA GLU A 193 15.19 30.90 -9.52
C GLU A 193 15.54 31.53 -10.88
N ALA A 194 14.82 31.16 -11.95
CA ALA A 194 15.05 31.71 -13.27
C ALA A 194 14.73 33.23 -13.35
N PHE A 195 13.71 33.69 -12.62
CA PHE A 195 13.33 35.10 -12.58
C PHE A 195 14.17 35.92 -11.60
N ASP A 196 14.49 35.40 -10.42
CA ASP A 196 15.36 36.05 -9.42
C ASP A 196 16.78 36.22 -9.97
N LEU A 197 17.25 35.28 -10.80
CA LEU A 197 18.54 35.39 -11.51
C LEU A 197 18.53 36.44 -12.63
N GLY A 198 17.36 36.95 -13.01
CA GLY A 198 17.10 38.23 -13.69
C GLY A 198 17.84 38.57 -14.99
N ARG A 199 18.83 37.79 -15.45
CA ARG A 199 19.78 38.22 -16.50
C ARG A 199 20.80 37.15 -16.96
N ALA A 200 20.69 35.89 -16.56
CA ALA A 200 21.58 34.84 -17.06
C ALA A 200 21.03 34.26 -18.38
N PRO A 201 21.75 34.32 -19.51
CA PRO A 201 21.38 33.60 -20.72
C PRO A 201 21.37 32.10 -20.42
N GLY A 202 20.19 31.47 -20.43
CA GLY A 202 20.03 30.03 -20.18
C GLY A 202 19.09 29.65 -19.03
N ALA A 203 18.64 30.60 -18.21
CA ALA A 203 17.70 30.32 -17.12
C ALA A 203 16.33 29.80 -17.63
N SER A 204 15.81 30.40 -18.71
CA SER A 204 14.59 29.93 -19.38
C SER A 204 14.76 28.55 -20.01
N THR A 205 15.94 28.25 -20.55
CA THR A 205 16.26 26.92 -21.11
C THR A 205 16.32 25.86 -20.01
N ALA A 206 16.85 26.18 -18.83
CA ALA A 206 16.89 25.27 -17.69
C ALA A 206 15.48 24.91 -17.18
N VAL A 207 14.56 25.88 -17.13
CA VAL A 207 13.15 25.63 -16.80
C VAL A 207 12.48 24.72 -17.83
N ILE A 208 12.64 25.02 -19.13
CA ILE A 208 12.09 24.18 -20.21
C ILE A 208 12.64 22.75 -20.13
N GLN A 209 13.95 22.61 -19.86
CA GLN A 209 14.58 21.31 -19.73
C GLN A 209 14.04 20.52 -18.53
N ALA A 210 13.89 21.17 -17.36
CA ALA A 210 13.33 20.54 -16.17
C ALA A 210 11.88 20.08 -16.41
N LEU A 211 11.05 20.90 -17.06
CA LEU A 211 9.69 20.55 -17.45
C LEU A 211 9.65 19.35 -18.40
N ALA A 212 10.51 19.34 -19.42
CA ALA A 212 10.61 18.26 -20.39
C ALA A 212 11.05 16.94 -19.73
N GLU A 213 12.02 16.99 -18.83
CA GLU A 213 12.51 15.80 -18.11
C GLU A 213 11.43 15.18 -17.22
N LYS A 214 10.63 15.99 -16.53
CA LYS A 214 9.53 15.50 -15.67
C LYS A 214 8.39 14.89 -16.50
N ALA A 215 8.00 15.56 -17.58
CA ALA A 215 6.99 15.03 -18.51
C ALA A 215 7.46 13.72 -19.16
N GLU A 216 8.74 13.63 -19.54
CA GLU A 216 9.33 12.42 -20.11
C GLU A 216 9.38 11.27 -19.10
N ALA A 217 9.77 11.55 -17.86
CA ALA A 217 9.78 10.57 -16.79
C ALA A 217 8.36 10.03 -16.50
N ALA A 218 7.36 10.91 -16.46
CA ALA A 218 5.96 10.54 -16.30
C ALA A 218 5.44 9.68 -17.47
N ARG A 219 5.77 10.08 -18.71
CA ARG A 219 5.41 9.36 -19.94
C ARG A 219 5.90 7.93 -19.96
N ARG A 220 7.13 7.68 -19.49
CA ARG A 220 7.70 6.33 -19.41
C ARG A 220 6.88 5.40 -18.51
N VAL A 221 6.14 5.94 -17.55
CA VAL A 221 5.26 5.16 -16.67
C VAL A 221 3.85 5.02 -17.26
N SER A 222 3.22 6.13 -17.65
CA SER A 222 1.94 6.12 -18.36
C SER A 222 1.62 7.45 -19.05
N GLU A 223 0.86 7.39 -20.14
CA GLU A 223 0.32 8.57 -20.83
C GLU A 223 -0.57 9.42 -19.91
N SER A 224 -1.42 8.78 -19.11
CA SER A 224 -2.29 9.50 -18.16
C SER A 224 -1.50 10.30 -17.10
N LEU A 225 -0.40 9.73 -16.57
CA LEU A 225 0.48 10.45 -15.65
C LEU A 225 1.19 11.61 -16.35
N GLN A 226 1.61 11.44 -17.60
CA GLN A 226 2.22 12.51 -18.40
C GLN A 226 1.25 13.69 -18.58
N GLU A 227 0.00 13.42 -18.94
CA GLU A 227 -1.02 14.45 -19.12
C GLU A 227 -1.24 15.25 -17.84
N ARG A 228 -1.35 14.56 -16.69
CA ARG A 228 -1.56 15.20 -15.39
C ARG A 228 -0.35 15.99 -14.91
N VAL A 229 0.87 15.46 -15.09
CA VAL A 229 2.10 16.19 -14.81
C VAL A 229 2.19 17.43 -15.70
N GLY A 230 1.92 17.29 -17.00
CA GLY A 230 1.92 18.40 -17.94
C GLY A 230 0.91 19.50 -17.59
N ALA A 231 -0.30 19.12 -17.14
CA ALA A 231 -1.31 20.07 -16.67
C ALA A 231 -0.80 20.87 -15.47
N VAL A 232 -0.28 20.21 -14.43
CA VAL A 232 0.28 20.87 -13.24
C VAL A 232 1.43 21.80 -13.59
N CYS A 233 2.31 21.38 -14.51
CA CYS A 233 3.40 22.21 -14.99
C CYS A 233 2.91 23.52 -15.63
N LEU A 234 1.89 23.44 -16.48
CA LEU A 234 1.33 24.58 -17.17
C LEU A 234 0.56 25.50 -16.22
N GLU A 235 -0.24 24.93 -15.32
CA GLU A 235 -0.99 25.68 -14.30
C GLU A 235 -0.05 26.49 -13.41
N GLU A 236 1.02 25.87 -12.89
CA GLU A 236 2.01 26.57 -12.06
C GLU A 236 2.75 27.66 -12.84
N SER A 237 3.10 27.39 -14.11
CA SER A 237 3.77 28.37 -14.96
C SER A 237 2.88 29.57 -15.28
N LEU A 238 1.58 29.34 -15.54
CA LEU A 238 0.61 30.41 -15.77
C LEU A 238 0.39 31.23 -14.48
N SER A 239 0.18 30.56 -13.35
CA SER A 239 0.00 31.23 -12.05
C SER A 239 1.21 32.08 -11.64
N PHE A 240 2.41 31.74 -12.10
CA PHE A 240 3.61 32.53 -11.83
C PHE A 240 3.70 33.80 -12.69
N LEU A 241 3.11 33.78 -13.89
CA LEU A 241 3.17 34.89 -14.85
C LEU A 241 2.07 35.94 -14.63
N GLU A 242 1.00 35.60 -13.92
CA GLU A 242 -0.09 36.48 -13.49
C GLU A 242 0.29 37.34 -12.27
#